data_AF-A0AAV5DT98-F1
#
_entry.id   AF-A0AAV5DT98-F1
#
_cell.length_a   1.000
_cell.length_b   1.000
_cell.length_c   1.000
_cell.angle_alpha   90.00
_cell.angle_beta   90.00
_cell.angle_gamma   90.00
#
_symmetry.space_group_name_H-M   'P 1'
#
loop_
_entity.id
_entity.type
_entity.pdbx_description
1 polymer ?
#
loop_
_entity_poly.entity_id
_entity_poly.type
_entity_poly.pdbx_seq_one_letter_code
_entity_poly.pdbx_strand_id
1 'polypeptide(L)'
;MMVKPIPEKWLQLYSTTIRSAEGDSYVMANYLLVCLDPAVRIWLTSLPEESIMSWGDLNKKLIESFQATCNRPGNHFDLTRIKQKTDEPLHDCIKRFCAKKTEIP
;
A
#
# COMPACT_ATOMS: atom_id res chain seq x y z
N MET A 1 15.51 1.97 6.28
CA MET A 1 14.05 1.71 6.31
C MET A 1 13.44 2.50 5.16
N MET A 2 12.92 1.83 4.12
CA MET A 2 12.12 2.53 3.10
C MET A 2 10.79 2.92 3.74
N VAL A 3 10.58 4.22 3.94
CA VAL A 3 9.26 4.76 4.30
C VAL A 3 8.35 4.44 3.12
N LYS A 4 7.45 3.47 3.28
CA LYS A 4 6.39 3.26 2.29
C LYS A 4 5.60 4.57 2.20
N PRO A 5 5.49 5.20 1.03
CA PRO A 5 4.74 6.45 0.92
C PRO A 5 3.31 6.21 1.40
N ILE A 6 2.79 7.14 2.19
CA ILE A 6 1.39 7.14 2.61
C ILE A 6 0.57 7.19 1.32
N PRO A 7 -0.23 6.16 0.99
CA PRO A 7 -0.91 6.06 -0.31
C PRO A 7 -1.69 7.33 -0.69
N GLU A 8 -2.31 7.97 0.31
CA GLU A 8 -3.01 9.24 0.18
C GLU A 8 -2.12 10.37 -0.35
N LYS A 9 -0.92 10.57 0.21
CA LYS A 9 0.00 11.64 -0.22
C LYS A 9 0.49 11.42 -1.65
N TRP A 10 0.77 10.17 -2.00
CA TRP A 10 1.19 9.83 -3.36
C TRP A 10 0.06 10.11 -4.37
N LEU A 11 -1.17 9.67 -4.07
CA LEU A 11 -2.35 9.93 -4.93
C LEU A 11 -2.68 11.42 -5.06
N GLN A 12 -2.48 12.21 -4.00
CA GLN A 12 -2.66 13.66 -4.04
C GLN A 12 -1.65 14.32 -4.99
N LEU A 13 -0.36 13.97 -4.87
CA LEU A 13 0.69 14.51 -5.74
C LEU A 13 0.46 14.11 -7.20
N TYR A 14 0.12 12.85 -7.42
CA TYR A 14 -0.27 12.33 -8.73
C TYR A 14 -1.42 13.13 -9.35
N SER A 15 -2.54 13.26 -8.63
CA SER A 15 -3.73 13.97 -9.10
C SER A 15 -3.43 15.44 -9.44
N THR A 16 -2.61 16.09 -8.61
CA THR A 16 -2.20 17.48 -8.81
C THR A 16 -1.35 17.65 -10.06
N THR A 17 -0.43 16.72 -10.30
CA THR A 17 0.49 16.76 -11.45
C THR A 17 -0.28 16.60 -12.76
N ILE A 18 -1.18 15.63 -12.84
CA ILE A 18 -2.01 15.40 -14.04
C ILE A 18 -2.95 16.59 -14.29
N ARG A 19 -3.57 17.15 -13.24
CA ARG A 19 -4.44 18.32 -13.38
C ARG A 19 -3.69 19.57 -13.84
N SER A 20 -2.43 19.72 -13.42
CA SER A 20 -1.55 20.82 -13.87
C SER A 20 -1.17 20.69 -15.34
N ALA A 21 -1.19 19.46 -15.88
CA ALA A 21 -1.03 19.17 -17.31
C ALA A 21 -2.38 19.17 -18.07
N GLU A 22 -3.42 19.81 -17.51
CA GLU A 22 -4.77 19.90 -18.06
C GLU A 22 -5.48 18.53 -18.25
N GLY A 23 -4.98 17.48 -17.60
CA GLY A 23 -5.61 16.16 -17.61
C GLY A 23 -6.88 16.10 -16.77
N ASP A 24 -7.91 15.49 -17.32
CA ASP A 24 -9.18 15.22 -16.63
C ASP A 24 -9.15 13.91 -15.83
N SER A 25 -10.29 13.56 -15.23
CA SER A 25 -10.45 12.34 -14.44
C SER A 25 -10.22 11.05 -15.25
N TYR A 26 -10.50 11.05 -16.56
CA TYR A 26 -10.28 9.91 -17.43
C TYR A 26 -8.78 9.72 -17.70
N VAL A 27 -8.06 10.81 -17.98
CA VAL A 27 -6.59 10.80 -18.11
C VAL A 27 -5.94 10.30 -16.81
N MET A 28 -6.42 10.78 -15.65
CA MET A 28 -5.94 10.30 -14.36
C MET A 28 -6.14 8.80 -14.17
N ALA A 29 -7.33 8.26 -14.47
CA ALA A 29 -7.60 6.82 -14.34
C ALA A 29 -6.71 5.98 -15.28
N ASN A 30 -6.63 6.36 -16.55
CA ASN A 30 -5.86 5.62 -17.56
C ASN A 30 -4.37 5.61 -17.25
N TYR A 31 -3.81 6.77 -16.89
CA TYR A 31 -2.37 6.86 -16.61
C TYR A 31 -2.00 6.24 -15.25
N LEU A 32 -2.95 6.18 -14.31
CA LEU A 32 -2.75 5.52 -13.01
C LEU A 32 -2.47 4.03 -13.24
N LEU A 33 -3.22 3.39 -14.14
CA LEU A 33 -3.01 1.98 -14.48
C LEU A 33 -1.59 1.71 -14.97
N VAL A 34 -0.97 2.65 -15.69
CA VAL A 34 0.42 2.54 -16.17
C VAL A 34 1.43 2.61 -15.02
N CYS A 35 1.15 3.41 -13.99
CA CYS A 35 2.04 3.62 -12.85
C CYS A 35 1.97 2.51 -11.80
N LEU A 36 0.92 1.68 -11.82
CA LEU A 36 0.67 0.68 -10.78
C LEU A 36 1.47 -0.61 -10.98
N ASP A 37 1.83 -1.25 -9.88
CA ASP A 37 2.42 -2.60 -9.89
C ASP A 37 1.43 -3.62 -10.51
N PRO A 38 1.89 -4.65 -11.25
CA PRO A 38 1.03 -5.67 -11.84
C PRO A 38 0.01 -6.28 -10.88
N ALA A 39 0.37 -6.48 -9.61
CA ALA A 39 -0.54 -7.04 -8.61
C ALA A 39 -1.75 -6.10 -8.34
N VAL A 40 -1.51 -4.79 -8.34
CA VAL A 40 -2.58 -3.80 -8.12
C VAL A 40 -3.48 -3.69 -9.36
N ARG A 41 -2.92 -3.85 -10.57
CA ARG A 41 -3.72 -3.90 -11.81
C ARG A 41 -4.65 -5.10 -11.82
N ILE A 42 -4.17 -6.29 -11.44
CA ILE A 42 -4.98 -7.51 -11.33
C ILE A 42 -6.11 -7.32 -10.34
N TRP A 43 -5.81 -6.77 -9.16
CA TRP A 43 -6.83 -6.46 -8.16
C TRP A 43 -7.89 -5.50 -8.71
N LEU A 44 -7.48 -4.44 -9.41
CA LEU A 44 -8.40 -3.44 -9.97
C LEU A 44 -9.33 -4.05 -11.03
N THR A 45 -8.82 -4.95 -11.87
CA THR A 45 -9.65 -5.69 -12.85
C THR A 45 -10.57 -6.74 -12.22
N SER A 46 -10.35 -7.11 -10.95
CA SER A 46 -11.20 -8.06 -10.21
C SER A 46 -12.36 -7.40 -9.48
N LEU A 47 -12.43 -6.07 -9.48
CA LEU A 47 -13.52 -5.33 -8.85
C LEU A 47 -14.83 -5.51 -9.64
N PRO A 48 -16.00 -5.53 -8.95
CA PRO A 48 -17.28 -5.58 -9.62
C PRO A 48 -17.47 -4.42 -10.61
N GLU A 49 -18.19 -4.67 -11.70
CA GLU A 49 -18.63 -3.62 -12.62
C GLU A 49 -19.40 -2.53 -11.86
N GLU A 50 -19.27 -1.28 -12.32
CA GLU A 50 -19.89 -0.09 -11.71
C GLU A 50 -19.48 0.20 -10.25
N SER A 51 -18.48 -0.51 -9.70
CA SER A 51 -18.01 -0.24 -8.34
C SER A 51 -17.14 1.03 -8.24
N ILE A 52 -16.71 1.59 -9.37
CA ILE A 52 -15.93 2.82 -9.47
C ILE A 52 -16.67 3.76 -10.42
N MET A 53 -17.37 4.75 -9.87
CA MET A 53 -18.16 5.72 -10.65
C MET A 53 -17.45 7.08 -10.78
N SER A 54 -16.39 7.28 -10.01
CA SER A 54 -15.61 8.51 -10.00
C SER A 54 -14.14 8.27 -9.65
N TRP A 55 -13.29 9.26 -9.94
CA TRP A 55 -11.91 9.30 -9.46
C TRP A 55 -11.82 9.19 -7.92
N GLY A 56 -12.80 9.76 -7.20
CA GLY A 56 -12.88 9.67 -5.75
C GLY A 56 -13.10 8.23 -5.27
N ASP A 57 -14.00 7.49 -5.92
CA ASP A 57 -14.28 6.09 -5.57
C ASP A 57 -13.06 5.19 -5.79
N LEU A 58 -12.35 5.40 -6.90
CA LEU A 58 -11.11 4.69 -7.22
C LEU A 58 -10.05 4.94 -6.14
N ASN A 59 -9.80 6.20 -5.78
CA ASN A 59 -8.84 6.56 -4.75
C ASN A 59 -9.19 5.93 -3.41
N LYS A 60 -10.45 6.00 -3.01
CA LYS A 60 -10.93 5.43 -1.75
C LYS A 60 -10.67 3.92 -1.70
N LYS A 61 -11.10 3.17 -2.71
CA LYS A 61 -10.88 1.71 -2.78
C LYS A 61 -9.40 1.34 -2.77
N LEU A 62 -8.57 2.13 -3.47
CA LEU A 62 -7.13 1.89 -3.50
C LEU A 62 -6.52 2.09 -2.11
N ILE A 63 -6.83 3.20 -1.43
CA ILE A 63 -6.36 3.46 -0.06
C ILE A 63 -6.83 2.37 0.91
N GLU A 64 -8.12 2.01 0.88
CA GLU A 64 -8.70 0.96 1.73
C GLU A 64 -8.00 -0.39 1.50
N SER A 65 -7.71 -0.75 0.25
CA SER A 65 -7.05 -2.01 -0.07
C SER A 65 -5.59 -2.04 0.38
N PHE A 66 -4.88 -0.92 0.25
CA PHE A 66 -3.54 -0.77 0.79
C PHE A 66 -3.53 -0.84 2.32
N GLN A 67 -4.48 -0.18 2.99
CA GLN A 67 -4.63 -0.23 4.44
C GLN A 67 -4.98 -1.65 4.92
N ALA A 68 -5.93 -2.34 4.29
CA ALA A 68 -6.29 -3.71 4.64
C ALA A 68 -5.09 -4.67 4.48
N THR A 69 -4.29 -4.49 3.42
CA THR A 69 -3.09 -5.31 3.19
C THR A 69 -1.97 -5.01 4.20
N CYS A 70 -1.84 -3.75 4.65
CA CYS A 70 -0.88 -3.35 5.67
C CYS A 70 -1.32 -3.71 7.10
N ASN A 71 -2.61 -3.67 7.37
CA ASN A 71 -3.22 -3.94 8.68
C ASN A 71 -3.61 -5.42 8.87
N ARG A 72 -3.20 -6.31 7.95
CA ARG A 72 -3.40 -7.74 8.18
C ARG A 72 -2.72 -8.13 9.50
N PRO A 73 -3.36 -8.97 10.33
CA PRO A 73 -2.69 -9.52 11.51
C PRO A 73 -1.37 -10.16 11.06
N GLY A 74 -0.30 -9.90 11.81
CA GLY A 74 0.94 -10.62 11.57
C GLY A 74 0.67 -12.12 11.63
N ASN A 75 1.40 -12.92 10.86
CA ASN A 75 1.33 -14.38 10.99
C ASN A 75 2.71 -14.95 11.37
N HIS A 76 2.76 -16.24 11.69
CA HIS A 76 4.02 -16.88 12.08
C HIS A 76 5.14 -16.77 11.03
N PHE A 77 4.81 -16.64 9.74
CA PHE A 77 5.81 -16.42 8.70
C PHE A 77 6.48 -15.04 8.83
N ASP A 78 5.80 -14.03 9.36
CA ASP A 78 6.39 -12.71 9.58
C ASP A 78 7.51 -12.74 10.65
N LEU A 79 7.46 -13.69 11.60
CA LEU A 79 8.54 -13.90 12.57
C LEU A 79 9.84 -14.36 11.91
N THR A 80 9.75 -15.16 10.84
CA THR A 80 10.94 -15.65 10.10
C THR A 80 11.71 -14.53 9.38
N ARG A 81 11.05 -13.37 9.19
CA ARG A 81 11.63 -12.18 8.56
C ARG A 81 12.37 -11.30 9.57
N ILE A 82 12.22 -11.56 10.86
CA ILE A 82 12.97 -10.87 11.91
C ILE A 82 14.36 -11.50 12.01
N LYS A 83 15.32 -10.85 11.35
CA LYS A 83 16.74 -11.15 11.46
C LYS A 83 17.44 -10.06 12.26
N GLN A 84 18.53 -10.44 12.93
CA GLN A 84 19.43 -9.48 13.55
C GLN A 84 20.04 -8.61 12.46
N LYS A 85 20.01 -7.28 12.64
CA LYS A 85 20.66 -6.33 11.72
C LYS A 85 22.16 -6.23 12.03
N THR A 86 22.95 -5.77 11.06
CA THR A 86 24.43 -5.73 11.13
C THR A 86 24.98 -4.97 12.34
N ASP A 87 24.27 -3.94 12.83
CA ASP A 87 24.68 -3.11 13.98
C ASP A 87 23.71 -3.20 15.16
N GLU A 88 22.92 -4.26 15.25
CA GLU A 88 21.91 -4.42 16.29
C GLU A 88 22.36 -5.42 17.37
N PRO A 89 22.35 -5.03 18.66
CA PRO A 89 22.59 -5.95 19.76
C PRO A 89 21.58 -7.09 19.75
N LEU A 90 22.03 -8.31 20.06
CA LEU A 90 21.17 -9.51 20.04
C LEU A 90 19.91 -9.34 20.90
N HIS A 91 20.05 -8.68 22.05
CA HIS A 91 18.95 -8.37 22.95
C HIS A 91 17.83 -7.55 22.28
N ASP A 92 18.18 -6.57 21.44
CA ASP A 92 17.19 -5.73 20.76
C ASP A 92 16.48 -6.52 19.64
N CYS A 93 17.20 -7.42 18.98
CA CYS A 93 16.61 -8.37 18.04
C CYS A 93 15.59 -9.29 18.74
N ILE A 94 15.93 -9.84 19.92
CA ILE A 94 15.03 -10.68 20.72
C ILE A 94 13.80 -9.88 21.17
N LYS A 95 13.98 -8.63 21.64
CA LYS A 95 12.87 -7.75 22.00
C LYS A 95 11.90 -7.52 20.84
N ARG A 96 12.41 -7.24 19.62
CA ARG A 96 11.57 -7.10 18.43
C ARG A 96 10.82 -8.39 18.09
N PHE A 97 11.49 -9.53 18.21
CA PHE A 97 10.87 -10.83 17.98
C PHE A 97 9.72 -11.08 18.95
N CYS A 98 9.94 -10.89 20.26
CA CYS A 98 8.92 -11.07 21.28
C CYS A 98 7.74 -10.10 21.09
N ALA A 99 8.01 -8.83 20.83
CA ALA A 99 6.96 -7.84 20.56
C ALA A 99 6.11 -8.24 19.34
N LYS A 100 6.75 -8.66 18.23
CA LYS A 100 6.02 -9.10 17.04
C LYS A 100 5.21 -10.38 17.31
N LYS A 101 5.72 -11.29 18.12
CA LYS A 101 4.98 -12.51 18.52
C LYS A 101 3.70 -12.17 19.29
N THR A 102 3.70 -11.12 20.10
CA THR A 102 2.52 -10.67 20.84
C THR A 102 1.46 -10.01 19.96
N GLU A 103 1.83 -9.52 18.77
CA GLU A 103 0.91 -8.95 17.77
C GLU A 103 0.25 -10.00 16.86
N ILE A 104 0.68 -11.27 16.95
CA ILE A 104 0.13 -12.37 16.16
C ILE A 104 -0.99 -13.04 16.99
N PRO A 105 -2.22 -13.17 16.44
CA PRO A 105 -3.33 -13.87 17.10
C PRO A 105 -3.04 -15.35 17.40
#